data_AF-A0A1B8XZT0-F1
#
_entry.id   AF-A0A1B8XZT0-F1
#
_cell.length_a   1.000
_cell.length_b   1.000
_cell.length_c   1.000
_cell.angle_alpha   90.00
_cell.angle_beta   90.00
_cell.angle_gamma   90.00
#
_symmetry.space_group_name_H-M   'P 1'
#
loop_
_entity.id
_entity.type
_entity.pdbx_description
1 polymer ?
#
loop_
_entity_poly.entity_id
_entity_poly.type
_entity_poly.pdbx_seq_one_letter_code
_entity_poly.pdbx_strand_id
1 'polypeptide(L)'
;RKSGISPKKSKYMSPMQHKLNEVYEAVKNYTDKRGRRLSAIFLRLPSRSELPDYYLTIKRPIDMEKIRSHIMANKYQDLDAMCDDFVTMFNNACTYNEPESLIYKDALVLHKVLLETRREIEGEDDSHVPNVTLLIQELIHNLFVSVMSHQDDEGRCYSDSLAEIPAVDPKFPKRPPLTFDIIRKNVENNRYRRLDLFQEHMFEVLERARRLNRTDSEIYEDAVELQQFFIKIRDELCKNGEILLSPALSYTPKHLHSDVEKEKKEKLPKELEEDKAKREEEKK
;
A
#
# COMPACT_ATOMS: atom_id res chain seq x y z
N ARG A 1 -51.73 14.87 -35.44
CA ARG A 1 -50.32 15.18 -35.08
C ARG A 1 -50.33 15.90 -33.74
N LYS A 2 -50.08 15.21 -32.62
CA LYS A 2 -49.94 15.84 -31.29
C LYS A 2 -48.44 15.98 -31.01
N SER A 3 -47.94 17.21 -31.09
CA SER A 3 -46.57 17.57 -30.69
C SER A 3 -46.49 17.56 -29.17
N GLY A 4 -45.88 16.51 -28.61
CA GLY A 4 -45.53 16.43 -27.20
C GLY A 4 -44.37 17.38 -26.89
N ILE A 5 -44.67 18.49 -26.23
CA ILE A 5 -43.65 19.34 -25.62
C ILE A 5 -43.21 18.64 -24.33
N SER A 6 -42.02 18.04 -24.35
CA SER A 6 -41.37 17.53 -23.14
C SER A 6 -41.02 18.69 -22.21
N PRO A 7 -41.29 18.62 -20.89
CA PRO A 7 -40.94 19.69 -19.96
C PRO A 7 -39.40 19.80 -19.85
N LYS A 8 -38.86 21.01 -20.04
CA LYS A 8 -37.46 21.31 -19.76
C LYS A 8 -37.17 21.03 -18.28
N LYS A 9 -36.33 20.03 -17.97
CA LYS A 9 -35.90 19.73 -16.61
C LYS A 9 -35.19 20.96 -16.01
N SER A 10 -35.63 21.33 -14.81
CA SER A 10 -35.18 22.49 -14.05
C SER A 10 -33.68 22.44 -13.72
N LYS A 11 -33.03 23.61 -13.69
CA LYS A 11 -31.57 23.83 -13.59
C LYS A 11 -31.05 23.82 -12.13
N TYR A 12 -31.71 23.08 -11.23
CA TYR A 12 -31.33 22.99 -9.82
C TYR A 12 -30.60 21.67 -9.57
N MET A 13 -29.33 21.76 -9.14
CA MET A 13 -28.57 20.60 -8.68
C MET A 13 -29.20 20.03 -7.42
N SER A 14 -29.24 18.70 -7.29
CA SER A 14 -29.69 18.05 -6.07
C SER A 14 -28.74 18.35 -4.90
N PRO A 15 -29.18 18.20 -3.63
CA PRO A 15 -28.29 18.34 -2.47
C PRO A 15 -27.05 17.45 -2.56
N MET A 16 -27.19 16.22 -3.10
CA MET A 16 -26.06 15.34 -3.35
C MET A 16 -25.14 15.91 -4.44
N GLN A 17 -25.69 16.40 -5.55
CA GLN A 17 -24.89 17.02 -6.61
C GLN A 17 -24.14 18.27 -6.13
N HIS A 18 -24.70 19.04 -5.20
CA HIS A 18 -23.98 20.13 -4.53
C HIS A 18 -22.79 19.62 -3.75
N LYS A 19 -22.96 18.60 -2.89
CA LYS A 19 -21.86 17.99 -2.12
C LYS A 19 -20.75 17.44 -3.03
N LEU A 20 -21.12 16.70 -4.07
CA LEU A 20 -20.19 16.17 -5.08
C LEU A 20 -19.41 17.30 -5.77
N ASN A 21 -20.11 18.37 -6.16
CA ASN A 21 -19.50 19.50 -6.84
C ASN A 21 -18.58 20.32 -5.90
N GLU A 22 -18.91 20.39 -4.62
CA GLU A 22 -18.09 21.07 -3.61
C GLU A 22 -16.75 20.34 -3.41
N VAL A 23 -16.76 19.02 -3.19
CA VAL A 23 -15.53 18.21 -3.13
C VAL A 23 -14.73 18.32 -4.43
N TYR A 24 -15.40 18.21 -5.58
CA TYR A 24 -14.74 18.33 -6.88
C TYR A 24 -14.02 19.67 -7.04
N GLU A 25 -14.68 20.78 -6.71
CA GLU A 25 -14.09 22.11 -6.84
C GLU A 25 -12.98 22.37 -5.81
N ALA A 26 -13.05 21.79 -4.61
CA ALA A 26 -11.95 21.87 -3.64
C ALA A 26 -10.67 21.21 -4.18
N VAL A 27 -10.76 19.98 -4.68
CA VAL A 27 -9.63 19.27 -5.29
C VAL A 27 -9.14 20.00 -6.54
N LYS A 28 -10.05 20.44 -7.40
CA LYS A 28 -9.70 21.14 -8.64
C LYS A 28 -8.99 22.45 -8.38
N ASN A 29 -9.42 23.24 -7.39
CA ASN A 29 -8.90 24.59 -7.16
C ASN A 29 -7.76 24.63 -6.13
N TYR A 30 -7.35 23.50 -5.58
CA TYR A 30 -6.23 23.42 -4.64
C TYR A 30 -4.93 23.92 -5.25
N THR A 31 -4.20 24.74 -4.50
CA THR A 31 -2.93 25.34 -4.91
C THR A 31 -1.82 25.08 -3.89
N ASP A 32 -0.59 24.96 -4.36
CA ASP A 32 0.57 24.95 -3.46
C ASP A 32 0.85 26.37 -2.89
N LYS A 33 1.84 26.46 -2.00
CA LYS A 33 2.28 27.72 -1.39
C LYS A 33 2.73 28.79 -2.40
N ARG A 34 2.96 28.42 -3.66
CA ARG A 34 3.37 29.32 -4.75
C ARG A 34 2.19 29.68 -5.67
N GLY A 35 0.97 29.22 -5.36
CA GLY A 35 -0.24 29.46 -6.13
C GLY A 35 -0.37 28.57 -7.38
N ARG A 36 0.50 27.56 -7.55
CA ARG A 36 0.38 26.62 -8.68
C ARG A 36 -0.77 25.67 -8.40
N ARG A 37 -1.67 25.50 -9.36
CA ARG A 37 -2.79 24.57 -9.28
C ARG A 37 -2.33 23.15 -9.62
N LEU A 38 -2.37 22.26 -8.64
CA LEU A 38 -1.86 20.89 -8.77
C LEU A 38 -2.70 20.05 -9.73
N SER A 39 -4.01 20.31 -9.78
CA SER A 39 -4.97 19.56 -10.59
C SER A 39 -4.78 19.71 -12.10
N ALA A 40 -3.96 20.67 -12.56
CA ALA A 40 -3.91 21.07 -13.97
C ALA A 40 -3.60 19.90 -14.92
N ILE A 41 -2.70 19.00 -14.54
CA ILE A 41 -2.32 17.82 -15.34
C ILE A 41 -3.37 16.69 -15.30
N PHE A 42 -4.24 16.69 -14.30
CA PHE A 42 -5.28 15.67 -14.08
C PHE A 42 -6.61 16.04 -14.74
N LEU A 43 -6.74 17.24 -15.30
CA LEU A 43 -7.98 17.71 -15.90
C LEU A 43 -8.41 16.85 -17.09
N ARG A 44 -7.46 16.51 -17.96
CA ARG A 44 -7.71 15.78 -19.20
C ARG A 44 -6.50 14.91 -19.54
N LEU A 45 -6.74 13.62 -19.77
CA LEU A 45 -5.69 12.72 -20.24
C LEU A 45 -5.28 13.04 -21.69
N PRO A 46 -4.01 12.83 -22.06
CA PRO A 46 -3.59 12.81 -23.47
C PRO A 46 -4.39 11.75 -24.23
N SER A 47 -4.70 11.99 -25.50
CA SER A 47 -5.40 11.00 -26.31
C SER A 47 -4.56 9.74 -26.54
N ARG A 48 -5.20 8.62 -26.93
CA ARG A 48 -4.52 7.37 -27.28
C ARG A 48 -3.47 7.51 -28.39
N SER A 49 -3.63 8.50 -29.27
CA SER A 49 -2.65 8.83 -30.31
C SER A 49 -1.47 9.62 -29.78
N GLU A 50 -1.67 10.44 -28.75
CA GLU A 50 -0.61 11.27 -28.15
C GLU A 50 0.26 10.49 -27.16
N LEU A 51 -0.34 9.55 -26.43
CA LEU A 51 0.36 8.75 -25.42
C LEU A 51 -0.13 7.28 -25.40
N PRO A 52 0.16 6.49 -26.44
CA PRO A 52 -0.41 5.14 -26.61
C PRO A 52 0.02 4.16 -25.51
N ASP A 53 1.26 4.26 -25.04
CA ASP A 53 1.86 3.43 -24.00
C ASP A 53 1.14 3.58 -22.64
N TYR A 54 0.69 4.78 -22.30
CA TYR A 54 -0.13 5.01 -21.11
C TYR A 54 -1.37 4.11 -21.10
N TYR A 55 -2.03 3.99 -22.25
CA TYR A 55 -3.25 3.18 -22.40
C TYR A 55 -3.00 1.67 -22.54
N LEU A 56 -1.75 1.26 -22.73
CA LEU A 56 -1.35 -0.15 -22.62
C LEU A 56 -1.09 -0.53 -21.16
N THR A 57 -0.53 0.41 -20.38
CA THR A 57 -0.21 0.21 -18.97
C THR A 57 -1.43 0.37 -18.06
N ILE A 58 -2.23 1.41 -18.28
CA ILE A 58 -3.35 1.78 -17.41
C ILE A 58 -4.67 1.18 -17.90
N LYS A 59 -5.21 0.24 -17.12
CA LYS A 59 -6.42 -0.53 -17.45
C LYS A 59 -7.72 0.29 -17.39
N ARG A 60 -7.82 1.24 -16.46
CA ARG A 60 -9.01 2.09 -16.27
C ARG A 60 -8.63 3.59 -16.31
N PRO A 61 -8.34 4.15 -17.49
CA PRO A 61 -8.04 5.57 -17.64
C PRO A 61 -9.24 6.44 -17.24
N ILE A 62 -8.98 7.47 -16.43
CA ILE A 62 -9.98 8.45 -16.00
C ILE A 62 -9.29 9.79 -15.71
N ASP A 63 -10.01 10.89 -15.91
CA ASP A 63 -9.58 12.26 -15.63
C ASP A 63 -10.70 13.06 -14.94
N MET A 64 -10.36 14.28 -14.48
CA MET A 64 -11.33 15.13 -13.79
C MET A 64 -12.45 15.65 -14.70
N GLU A 65 -12.25 15.77 -16.02
CA GLU A 65 -13.32 16.08 -16.96
C GLU A 65 -14.36 14.94 -17.01
N LYS A 66 -13.91 13.69 -17.01
CA LYS A 66 -14.78 12.52 -16.94
C LYS A 66 -15.54 12.47 -15.62
N ILE A 67 -14.88 12.68 -14.49
CA ILE A 67 -15.52 12.74 -13.17
C ILE A 67 -16.60 13.84 -13.15
N ARG A 68 -16.27 15.04 -13.64
CA ARG A 68 -17.24 16.13 -13.75
C ARG A 68 -18.43 15.78 -14.62
N SER A 69 -18.21 15.10 -15.74
CA SER A 69 -19.30 14.63 -16.60
C SER A 69 -20.22 13.64 -15.87
N HIS A 70 -19.67 12.78 -15.00
CA HIS A 70 -20.44 11.84 -14.20
C HIS A 70 -21.28 12.54 -13.12
N ILE A 71 -20.75 13.59 -12.47
CA ILE A 71 -21.53 14.44 -11.54
C ILE A 71 -22.71 15.08 -12.27
N MET A 72 -22.47 15.72 -13.42
CA MET A 72 -23.49 16.41 -14.20
C MET A 72 -24.56 15.45 -14.76
N ALA A 73 -24.16 14.22 -15.08
CA ALA A 73 -25.05 13.15 -15.53
C ALA A 73 -25.74 12.40 -14.38
N ASN A 74 -25.51 12.81 -13.12
CA ASN A 74 -26.04 12.18 -11.90
C ASN A 74 -25.77 10.66 -11.84
N LYS A 75 -24.53 10.26 -12.16
CA LYS A 75 -24.10 8.86 -12.17
C LYS A 75 -23.62 8.35 -10.81
N TYR A 76 -23.18 9.24 -9.94
CA TYR A 76 -22.79 8.89 -8.57
C TYR A 76 -24.02 8.87 -7.67
N GLN A 77 -24.19 7.78 -6.91
CA GLN A 77 -25.30 7.63 -5.95
C GLN A 77 -24.99 8.32 -4.62
N ASP A 78 -23.70 8.36 -4.26
CA ASP A 78 -23.16 8.90 -3.02
C ASP A 78 -21.78 9.53 -3.28
N LEU A 79 -21.17 10.05 -2.22
CA LEU A 79 -19.86 10.70 -2.25
C LEU A 79 -18.73 9.70 -2.48
N ASP A 80 -18.85 8.50 -1.89
CA ASP A 80 -17.88 7.42 -2.00
C ASP A 80 -17.67 6.99 -3.45
N ALA A 81 -18.75 6.81 -4.23
CA ALA A 81 -18.65 6.44 -5.63
C ALA A 81 -17.86 7.46 -6.49
N MET A 82 -17.89 8.74 -6.13
CA MET A 82 -17.08 9.77 -6.80
C MET A 82 -15.63 9.75 -6.28
N CYS A 83 -15.43 9.55 -4.98
CA CYS A 83 -14.12 9.41 -4.39
C CYS A 83 -13.35 8.23 -5.00
N ASP A 84 -14.00 7.09 -5.25
CA ASP A 84 -13.38 5.92 -5.91
C ASP A 84 -12.82 6.24 -7.31
N ASP A 85 -13.52 7.09 -8.07
CA ASP A 85 -13.06 7.54 -9.40
C ASP A 85 -11.85 8.49 -9.27
N PHE A 86 -11.84 9.39 -8.28
CA PHE A 86 -10.67 10.22 -7.97
C PHE A 86 -9.48 9.38 -7.49
N VAL A 87 -9.70 8.41 -6.61
CA VAL A 87 -8.67 7.49 -6.12
C VAL A 87 -8.08 6.69 -7.29
N THR A 88 -8.94 6.19 -8.18
CA THR A 88 -8.50 5.52 -9.42
C THR A 88 -7.62 6.45 -10.27
N MET A 89 -8.00 7.71 -10.44
CA MET A 89 -7.21 8.71 -11.17
C MET A 89 -5.83 8.92 -10.55
N PHE A 90 -5.75 9.07 -9.22
CA PHE A 90 -4.47 9.26 -8.53
C PHE A 90 -3.61 7.99 -8.55
N ASN A 91 -4.20 6.81 -8.35
CA ASN A 91 -3.50 5.53 -8.44
C ASN A 91 -2.95 5.28 -9.84
N ASN A 92 -3.68 5.64 -10.89
CA ASN A 92 -3.19 5.56 -12.26
C ASN A 92 -1.95 6.47 -12.46
N ALA A 93 -1.99 7.68 -11.90
CA ALA A 93 -0.85 8.59 -11.96
C ALA A 93 0.37 8.04 -11.22
N CYS A 94 0.16 7.46 -10.02
CA CYS A 94 1.23 6.82 -9.25
C CYS A 94 1.76 5.53 -9.90
N THR A 95 0.92 4.81 -10.66
CA THR A 95 1.31 3.57 -11.34
C THR A 95 2.16 3.86 -12.58
N TYR A 96 1.84 4.93 -13.32
CA TYR A 96 2.52 5.24 -14.58
C TYR A 96 3.75 6.14 -14.41
N ASN A 97 3.75 7.04 -13.42
CA ASN A 97 4.82 8.02 -13.23
C ASN A 97 5.77 7.60 -12.11
N GLU A 98 7.04 7.98 -12.22
CA GLU A 98 8.05 7.71 -11.19
C GLU A 98 7.74 8.44 -9.86
N PRO A 99 8.05 7.84 -8.69
CA PRO A 99 7.81 8.43 -7.38
C PRO A 99 8.41 9.82 -7.17
N GLU A 100 9.56 10.10 -7.79
CA GLU A 100 10.26 11.38 -7.70
C GLU A 100 9.61 12.47 -8.56
N SER A 101 8.76 12.09 -9.52
CA SER A 101 8.13 12.99 -10.47
C SER A 101 7.15 13.96 -9.79
N LEU A 102 6.97 15.13 -10.41
CA LEU A 102 6.04 16.14 -9.90
C LEU A 102 4.59 15.64 -9.94
N ILE A 103 4.21 14.89 -10.97
CA ILE A 103 2.85 14.36 -11.16
C ILE A 103 2.51 13.37 -10.04
N TYR A 104 3.44 12.47 -9.71
CA TYR A 104 3.26 11.52 -8.61
C TYR A 104 3.04 12.26 -7.28
N LYS A 105 3.90 13.23 -6.96
CA LYS A 105 3.80 14.04 -5.73
C LYS A 105 2.51 14.84 -5.67
N ASP A 106 2.11 15.46 -6.78
CA ASP A 106 0.86 16.21 -6.88
C ASP A 106 -0.36 15.30 -6.68
N ALA A 107 -0.34 14.07 -7.21
CA ALA A 107 -1.41 13.09 -7.02
C ALA A 107 -1.60 12.74 -5.53
N LEU A 108 -0.51 12.53 -4.78
CA LEU A 108 -0.58 12.26 -3.35
C LEU A 108 -1.14 13.44 -2.55
N VAL A 109 -0.72 14.67 -2.89
CA VAL A 109 -1.23 15.87 -2.21
C VAL A 109 -2.71 16.07 -2.50
N LEU A 110 -3.14 15.96 -3.76
CA LEU A 110 -4.55 16.09 -4.13
C LEU A 110 -5.42 14.98 -3.55
N HIS A 111 -4.89 13.77 -3.41
CA HIS A 111 -5.59 12.69 -2.72
C HIS A 111 -5.82 13.03 -1.24
N LYS A 112 -4.82 13.59 -0.55
CA LYS A 112 -5.00 14.07 0.82
C LYS A 112 -6.08 15.15 0.92
N VAL A 113 -6.08 16.12 -0.01
CA VAL A 113 -7.10 17.19 -0.07
C VAL A 113 -8.50 16.60 -0.28
N LEU A 114 -8.66 15.61 -1.16
CA LEU A 114 -9.94 14.92 -1.38
C LEU A 114 -10.49 14.36 -0.07
N LEU A 115 -9.67 13.65 0.70
CA LEU A 115 -10.09 13.01 1.96
C LEU A 115 -10.42 14.03 3.05
N GLU A 116 -9.63 15.10 3.17
CA GLU A 116 -9.89 16.18 4.12
C GLU A 116 -11.20 16.90 3.80
N THR A 117 -11.42 17.28 2.53
CA THR A 117 -12.66 17.95 2.12
C THR A 117 -13.87 17.03 2.25
N ARG A 118 -13.76 15.73 1.95
CA ARG A 118 -14.83 14.76 2.18
C ARG A 118 -15.27 14.78 3.64
N ARG A 119 -14.31 14.69 4.57
CA ARG A 119 -14.56 14.70 6.01
C ARG A 119 -15.29 15.98 6.47
N GLU A 120 -14.86 17.13 5.96
CA GLU A 120 -15.50 18.42 6.27
C GLU A 120 -16.97 18.49 5.80
N ILE A 121 -17.27 17.97 4.61
CA ILE A 121 -18.62 18.04 4.00
C ILE A 121 -19.59 17.00 4.57
N GLU A 122 -19.09 15.85 5.00
CA GLU A 122 -19.93 14.84 5.66
C GLU A 122 -20.37 15.26 7.05
N GLY A 123 -19.69 16.24 7.66
CA GLY A 123 -20.06 16.84 8.93
C GLY A 123 -19.81 15.88 10.09
N GLU A 124 -18.82 16.19 10.92
CA GLU A 124 -18.59 15.47 12.17
C GLU A 124 -19.79 15.66 13.11
N ASP A 125 -20.65 14.65 13.22
CA ASP A 125 -21.22 14.28 14.51
C ASP A 125 -20.05 13.79 15.36
N ASP A 126 -19.70 14.56 16.39
CA ASP A 126 -18.50 14.44 17.25
C ASP A 126 -18.47 13.14 18.10
N SER A 127 -19.29 12.15 17.74
CA SER A 127 -19.47 10.85 18.40
C SER A 127 -18.70 9.71 17.72
N HIS A 128 -18.13 9.92 16.52
CA HIS A 128 -17.51 8.83 15.75
C HIS A 128 -16.24 9.22 14.98
N VAL A 129 -15.33 10.01 15.56
CA VAL A 129 -13.93 9.97 15.08
C VAL A 129 -13.44 8.53 15.33
N PRO A 130 -13.22 7.70 14.29
CA PRO A 130 -12.67 6.37 14.52
C PRO A 130 -11.33 6.60 15.18
N ASN A 131 -11.12 5.96 16.33
CA ASN A 131 -9.85 6.09 17.01
C ASN A 131 -8.78 5.47 16.09
N VAL A 132 -8.13 6.31 15.28
CA VAL A 132 -7.18 5.89 14.24
C VAL A 132 -6.05 5.06 14.87
N THR A 133 -5.71 5.34 16.12
CA THR A 133 -4.74 4.53 16.87
C THR A 133 -5.27 3.12 17.12
N LEU A 134 -6.53 2.97 17.55
CA LEU A 134 -7.16 1.65 17.73
C LEU A 134 -7.32 0.91 16.39
N LEU A 135 -7.70 1.60 15.32
CA LEU A 135 -7.80 0.98 13.99
C LEU A 135 -6.43 0.49 13.47
N ILE A 136 -5.37 1.29 13.67
CA ILE A 136 -4.01 0.86 13.32
C ILE A 136 -3.59 -0.33 14.20
N GLN A 137 -3.91 -0.31 15.49
CA GLN A 137 -3.60 -1.41 16.40
C GLN A 137 -4.35 -2.69 16.03
N GLU A 138 -5.62 -2.60 15.66
CA GLU A 138 -6.43 -3.73 15.17
C GLU A 138 -5.89 -4.26 13.85
N LEU A 139 -5.54 -3.38 12.91
CA LEU A 139 -4.90 -3.78 11.65
C LEU A 139 -3.57 -4.50 11.89
N ILE A 140 -2.71 -3.95 12.76
CA ILE A 140 -1.43 -4.57 13.12
C ILE A 140 -1.63 -5.91 13.82
N HIS A 141 -2.61 -6.01 14.72
CA HIS A 141 -2.95 -7.25 15.40
C HIS A 141 -3.39 -8.33 14.41
N ASN A 142 -4.33 -8.01 13.54
CA ASN A 142 -4.82 -8.93 12.51
C ASN A 142 -3.70 -9.34 11.56
N LEU A 143 -2.88 -8.40 11.09
CA LEU A 143 -1.74 -8.68 10.24
C LEU A 143 -0.73 -9.61 10.93
N PHE A 144 -0.40 -9.34 12.20
CA PHE A 144 0.50 -10.20 12.97
C PHE A 144 -0.06 -11.61 13.11
N VAL A 145 -1.32 -11.75 13.55
CA VAL A 145 -1.97 -13.06 13.72
C VAL A 145 -1.99 -13.84 12.41
N SER A 146 -2.40 -13.20 11.31
CA SER A 146 -2.43 -13.86 9.99
C SER A 146 -1.05 -14.37 9.57
N VAL A 147 0.01 -13.59 9.76
CA VAL A 147 1.38 -14.00 9.39
C VAL A 147 1.88 -15.13 10.28
N MET A 148 1.63 -15.07 11.59
CA MET A 148 2.05 -16.12 12.51
C MET A 148 1.25 -17.42 12.37
N SER A 149 0.05 -17.36 11.80
CA SER A 149 -0.78 -18.54 11.51
C SER A 149 -0.73 -18.99 10.05
N HIS A 150 0.20 -18.45 9.24
CA HIS A 150 0.35 -18.87 7.85
C HIS A 150 0.92 -20.29 7.80
N GLN A 151 0.25 -21.18 7.08
CA GLN A 151 0.52 -22.61 7.07
C GLN A 151 0.81 -23.12 5.66
N ASP A 152 1.62 -24.17 5.58
CA ASP A 152 1.79 -24.95 4.36
C ASP A 152 0.64 -25.95 4.14
N ASP A 153 0.74 -26.73 3.07
CA ASP A 153 -0.26 -27.74 2.69
C ASP A 153 -0.40 -28.88 3.72
N GLU A 154 0.58 -29.04 4.61
CA GLU A 154 0.57 -30.04 5.69
C GLU A 154 0.05 -29.46 7.02
N GLY A 155 -0.26 -28.17 7.07
CA GLY A 155 -0.77 -27.47 8.25
C GLY A 155 0.31 -27.02 9.22
N ARG A 156 1.60 -27.09 8.84
CA ARG A 156 2.72 -26.57 9.64
C ARG A 156 2.80 -25.06 9.47
N CYS A 157 2.97 -24.31 10.56
CA CYS A 157 3.15 -22.87 10.48
C CYS A 157 4.57 -22.55 10.02
N TYR A 158 4.72 -21.72 8.98
CA TYR A 158 6.04 -21.29 8.49
C TYR A 158 6.87 -20.59 9.59
N SER A 159 6.21 -19.97 10.58
CA SER A 159 6.90 -19.34 11.69
C SER A 159 7.62 -20.30 12.63
N ASP A 160 7.27 -21.59 12.62
CA ASP A 160 7.78 -22.57 13.56
C ASP A 160 9.27 -22.84 13.34
N SER A 161 9.73 -22.89 12.09
CA SER A 161 11.15 -23.07 11.77
C SER A 161 12.01 -21.85 12.19
N LEU A 162 11.40 -20.68 12.37
CA LEU A 162 12.07 -19.45 12.80
C LEU A 162 12.13 -19.28 14.33
N ALA A 163 11.56 -20.19 15.13
CA ALA A 163 11.46 -20.04 16.58
C ALA A 163 12.83 -19.93 17.28
N GLU A 164 13.87 -20.57 16.72
CA GLU A 164 15.21 -20.64 17.31
C GLU A 164 16.18 -19.56 16.79
N ILE A 165 15.71 -18.62 15.95
CA ILE A 165 16.57 -17.55 15.44
C ILE A 165 17.06 -16.68 16.60
N PRO A 166 18.39 -16.48 16.75
CA PRO A 166 18.96 -15.64 17.81
C PRO A 166 18.36 -14.23 17.80
N ALA A 167 18.10 -13.67 18.98
CA ALA A 167 17.49 -12.34 19.11
C ALA A 167 18.38 -11.19 18.59
N VAL A 168 19.68 -11.43 18.43
CA VAL A 168 20.68 -10.46 17.95
C VAL A 168 21.54 -11.13 16.90
N ASP A 169 21.79 -10.44 15.78
CA ASP A 169 22.74 -10.88 14.77
C ASP A 169 24.17 -10.67 15.31
N PRO A 170 25.03 -11.71 15.37
CA PRO A 170 26.42 -11.56 15.81
C PRO A 170 27.23 -10.54 15.02
N LYS A 171 26.87 -10.28 13.75
CA LYS A 171 27.50 -9.25 12.92
C LYS A 171 27.08 -7.83 13.32
N PHE A 172 25.96 -7.68 14.01
CA PHE A 172 25.40 -6.39 14.43
C PHE A 172 25.05 -6.37 15.94
N PRO A 173 26.04 -6.57 16.83
CA PRO A 173 25.80 -6.80 18.26
C PRO A 173 25.22 -5.59 19.01
N LYS A 174 25.24 -4.41 18.39
CA LYS A 174 24.69 -3.17 18.96
C LYS A 174 23.20 -2.98 18.67
N ARG A 175 22.61 -3.78 17.78
CA ARG A 175 21.18 -3.69 17.48
C ARG A 175 20.35 -4.20 18.67
N PRO A 176 19.21 -3.57 19.00
CA PRO A 176 18.33 -4.07 20.03
C PRO A 176 17.89 -5.51 19.75
N PRO A 177 17.78 -6.37 20.78
CA PRO A 177 17.26 -7.71 20.60
C PRO A 177 15.80 -7.66 20.14
N LEU A 178 15.46 -8.47 19.16
CA LEU A 178 14.13 -8.51 18.58
C LEU A 178 13.79 -9.94 18.17
N THR A 179 12.62 -10.45 18.52
CA THR A 179 12.11 -11.78 18.13
C THR A 179 10.62 -11.68 17.88
N PHE A 180 10.00 -12.71 17.26
CA PHE A 180 8.55 -12.75 17.12
C PHE A 180 7.81 -12.68 18.47
N ASP A 181 8.38 -13.21 19.54
CA ASP A 181 7.78 -13.09 20.89
C ASP A 181 7.82 -11.66 21.43
N ILE A 182 8.92 -10.93 21.19
CA ILE A 182 9.02 -9.52 21.57
C ILE A 182 8.02 -8.70 20.74
N ILE A 183 7.91 -8.97 19.45
CA ILE A 183 6.94 -8.32 18.57
C ILE A 183 5.52 -8.63 19.03
N ARG A 184 5.19 -9.90 19.32
CA ARG A 184 3.89 -10.34 19.85
C ARG A 184 3.53 -9.56 21.11
N LYS A 185 4.42 -9.50 22.09
CA LYS A 185 4.21 -8.72 23.33
C LYS A 185 3.98 -7.24 23.03
N ASN A 186 4.67 -6.66 22.06
CA ASN A 186 4.46 -5.26 21.67
C ASN A 186 3.09 -5.06 20.97
N VAL A 187 2.64 -6.02 20.18
CA VAL A 187 1.30 -6.02 19.57
C VAL A 187 0.21 -6.14 20.65
N GLU A 188 0.31 -7.13 21.53
CA GLU A 188 -0.65 -7.38 22.62
C GLU A 188 -0.76 -6.19 23.60
N ASN A 189 0.36 -5.52 23.85
CA ASN A 189 0.40 -4.33 24.72
C ASN A 189 0.19 -3.02 23.94
N ASN A 190 -0.30 -3.07 22.70
CA ASN A 190 -0.67 -1.88 21.90
C ASN A 190 0.47 -0.87 21.73
N ARG A 191 1.72 -1.34 21.68
CA ARG A 191 2.93 -0.52 21.61
C ARG A 191 3.23 0.00 20.21
N TYR A 192 2.75 -0.70 19.18
CA TYR A 192 2.84 -0.20 17.81
C TYR A 192 1.68 0.75 17.52
N ARG A 193 2.02 2.01 17.21
CA ARG A 193 1.06 3.05 16.75
C ARG A 193 1.19 3.33 15.26
N ARG A 194 2.08 2.60 14.59
CA ARG A 194 2.59 2.87 13.24
C ARG A 194 2.85 1.56 12.54
N LEU A 195 2.20 1.36 11.39
CA LEU A 195 2.33 0.15 10.57
C LEU A 195 3.75 -0.01 10.01
N ASP A 196 4.40 1.08 9.61
CA ASP A 196 5.75 1.06 9.07
C ASP A 196 6.80 0.62 10.09
N LEU A 197 6.67 1.04 11.35
CA LEU A 197 7.53 0.56 12.43
C LEU A 197 7.30 -0.93 12.72
N PHE A 198 6.05 -1.39 12.73
CA PHE A 198 5.73 -2.80 12.90
C PHE A 198 6.31 -3.64 11.75
N GLN A 199 6.17 -3.18 10.50
CA GLN A 199 6.76 -3.82 9.33
C GLN A 199 8.28 -3.90 9.44
N GLU A 200 8.96 -2.81 9.80
CA GLU A 200 10.42 -2.79 9.98
C GLU A 200 10.87 -3.87 10.99
N HIS A 201 10.14 -4.01 12.10
CA HIS A 201 10.46 -5.03 13.10
C HIS A 201 10.23 -6.46 12.60
N MET A 202 9.11 -6.72 11.91
CA MET A 202 8.85 -8.03 11.32
C MET A 202 9.91 -8.38 10.27
N PHE A 203 10.27 -7.43 9.41
CA PHE A 203 11.27 -7.61 8.36
C PHE A 203 12.66 -7.83 8.95
N GLU A 204 13.05 -7.14 10.02
CA GLU A 204 14.35 -7.38 10.65
C GLU A 204 14.50 -8.81 11.17
N VAL A 205 13.44 -9.42 11.74
CA VAL A 205 13.48 -10.82 12.19
C VAL A 205 13.62 -11.78 11.00
N LEU A 206 12.83 -11.57 9.95
CA LEU A 206 12.82 -12.40 8.74
C LEU A 206 14.14 -12.29 7.94
N GLU A 207 14.62 -11.07 7.73
CA GLU A 207 15.90 -10.83 7.07
C GLU A 207 17.07 -11.36 7.90
N ARG A 208 17.00 -11.28 9.23
CA ARG A 208 18.03 -11.88 10.08
C ARG A 208 18.04 -13.41 9.95
N ALA A 209 16.87 -14.05 9.91
CA ALA A 209 16.78 -15.48 9.63
C ALA A 209 17.49 -15.82 8.30
N ARG A 210 17.24 -15.04 7.24
CA ARG A 210 17.92 -15.21 5.95
C ARG A 210 19.41 -14.91 5.97
N ARG A 211 19.86 -13.91 6.74
CA ARG A 211 21.30 -13.60 6.88
C ARG A 211 22.08 -14.73 7.56
N LEU A 212 21.47 -15.40 8.54
CA LEU A 212 22.12 -16.41 9.38
C LEU A 212 22.06 -17.83 8.80
N ASN A 213 21.13 -18.13 7.89
CA ASN A 213 20.91 -19.49 7.39
C ASN A 213 21.16 -19.60 5.88
N ARG A 214 21.54 -20.80 5.42
CA ARG A 214 21.89 -21.03 4.00
C ARG A 214 20.68 -20.89 3.08
N THR A 215 20.94 -20.57 1.80
CA THR A 215 19.86 -20.35 0.83
C THR A 215 19.01 -21.58 0.54
N ASP A 216 19.52 -22.78 0.83
CA ASP A 216 18.84 -24.08 0.67
C ASP A 216 18.19 -24.60 1.97
N SER A 217 18.26 -23.83 3.04
CA SER A 217 17.65 -24.19 4.33
C SER A 217 16.15 -23.87 4.37
N GLU A 218 15.38 -24.71 5.08
CA GLU A 218 13.96 -24.48 5.39
C GLU A 218 13.73 -23.09 6.00
N ILE A 219 14.56 -22.70 6.96
CA ILE A 219 14.48 -21.40 7.64
C ILE A 219 14.58 -20.23 6.65
N TYR A 220 15.44 -20.34 5.62
CA TYR A 220 15.62 -19.28 4.64
C TYR A 220 14.38 -19.14 3.75
N GLU A 221 13.88 -20.25 3.22
CA GLU A 221 12.70 -20.28 2.34
C GLU A 221 11.43 -19.87 3.10
N ASP A 222 11.22 -20.38 4.33
CA ASP A 222 10.11 -19.99 5.20
C ASP A 222 10.15 -18.48 5.54
N ALA A 223 11.34 -17.91 5.74
CA ALA A 223 11.49 -16.47 5.96
C ALA A 223 11.16 -15.63 4.71
N VAL A 224 11.45 -16.12 3.50
CA VAL A 224 11.03 -15.47 2.24
C VAL A 224 9.50 -15.53 2.10
N GLU A 225 8.92 -16.71 2.30
CA GLU A 225 7.48 -16.94 2.19
C GLU A 225 6.69 -16.08 3.19
N LEU A 226 7.10 -16.05 4.46
CA LEU A 226 6.46 -15.20 5.46
C LEU A 226 6.56 -13.70 5.12
N GLN A 227 7.69 -13.23 4.57
CA GLN A 227 7.82 -11.83 4.17
C GLN A 227 6.92 -11.50 2.97
N GLN A 228 6.82 -12.42 2.00
CA GLN A 228 5.94 -12.28 0.85
C GLN A 228 4.47 -12.28 1.27
N PHE A 229 4.08 -13.21 2.15
CA PHE A 229 2.74 -13.29 2.72
C PHE A 229 2.39 -12.05 3.54
N PHE A 230 3.32 -11.54 4.36
CA PHE A 230 3.14 -10.28 5.10
C PHE A 230 2.78 -9.14 4.16
N ILE A 231 3.54 -8.95 3.07
CA ILE A 231 3.31 -7.87 2.11
C ILE A 231 1.91 -7.99 1.48
N LYS A 232 1.53 -9.22 1.08
CA LYS A 232 0.21 -9.49 0.51
C LYS A 232 -0.92 -9.13 1.48
N ILE A 233 -0.90 -9.65 2.71
CA ILE A 233 -1.95 -9.39 3.69
C ILE A 233 -1.99 -7.92 4.10
N ARG A 234 -0.82 -7.27 4.26
CA ARG A 234 -0.74 -5.83 4.52
C ARG A 234 -1.44 -5.03 3.44
N ASP A 235 -1.16 -5.32 2.17
CA ASP A 235 -1.74 -4.60 1.03
C ASP A 235 -3.26 -4.83 0.92
N GLU A 236 -3.72 -6.05 1.19
CA GLU A 236 -5.14 -6.38 1.28
C GLU A 236 -5.84 -5.62 2.41
N LEU A 237 -5.27 -5.63 3.63
CA LEU A 237 -5.82 -4.93 4.81
C LEU A 237 -5.81 -3.40 4.66
N CYS A 238 -4.79 -2.86 3.98
CA CYS A 238 -4.73 -1.42 3.68
C CYS A 238 -5.58 -1.04 2.46
N LYS A 239 -6.18 -2.01 1.77
CA LYS A 239 -6.81 -1.85 0.44
C LYS A 239 -5.92 -1.05 -0.52
N ASN A 240 -4.64 -1.42 -0.63
CA ASN A 240 -3.64 -0.73 -1.45
C ASN A 240 -3.52 0.79 -1.16
N GLY A 241 -3.80 1.22 0.08
CA GLY A 241 -3.72 2.62 0.51
C GLY A 241 -5.07 3.35 0.58
N GLU A 242 -6.18 2.69 0.24
CA GLU A 242 -7.53 3.26 0.40
C GLU A 242 -7.96 3.38 1.87
N ILE A 243 -7.60 2.40 2.71
CA ILE A 243 -7.94 2.41 4.15
C ILE A 243 -6.87 3.14 4.96
N LEU A 244 -5.60 2.87 4.67
CA LEU A 244 -4.47 3.44 5.42
C LEU A 244 -3.29 3.67 4.47
N LEU A 245 -2.92 4.93 4.28
CA LEU A 245 -1.67 5.27 3.61
C LEU A 245 -0.52 5.22 4.61
N SER A 246 0.43 4.32 4.39
CA SER A 246 1.61 4.15 5.25
C SER A 246 2.88 4.09 4.40
N PRO A 247 4.01 4.65 4.86
CA PRO A 247 5.32 4.42 4.24
C PRO A 247 5.65 2.94 4.05
N ALA A 248 5.06 2.06 4.88
CA ALA A 248 5.12 0.62 4.77
C ALA A 248 4.83 0.12 3.34
N LEU A 249 3.82 0.70 2.67
CA LEU A 249 3.34 0.31 1.34
C LEU A 249 4.34 0.60 0.22
N SER A 250 5.38 1.40 0.46
CA SER A 250 6.42 1.67 -0.54
C SER A 250 7.27 0.44 -0.85
N TYR A 251 7.41 -0.49 0.11
CA TYR A 251 8.09 -1.76 -0.10
C TYR A 251 7.10 -2.79 -0.63
N THR A 252 7.37 -3.34 -1.81
CA THR A 252 6.42 -4.14 -2.62
C THR A 252 6.97 -5.54 -2.88
N PRO A 253 6.16 -6.49 -3.41
CA PRO A 253 6.67 -7.81 -3.75
C PRO A 253 7.85 -7.78 -4.74
N LYS A 254 7.92 -6.78 -5.62
CA LYS A 254 9.05 -6.60 -6.55
C LYS A 254 10.34 -6.26 -5.81
N HIS A 255 10.26 -5.44 -4.76
CA HIS A 255 11.41 -5.10 -3.93
C HIS A 255 11.92 -6.35 -3.21
N LEU A 256 11.02 -7.13 -2.59
CA LEU A 256 11.38 -8.40 -1.95
C LEU A 256 12.08 -9.35 -2.92
N HIS A 257 11.51 -9.54 -4.12
CA HIS A 257 12.10 -10.40 -5.14
C HIS A 257 13.52 -9.93 -5.51
N SER A 258 13.71 -8.63 -5.76
CA SER A 258 15.03 -8.06 -6.07
C SER A 258 16.04 -8.26 -4.93
N ASP A 259 15.61 -8.09 -3.68
CA ASP A 259 16.47 -8.24 -2.51
C ASP A 259 16.88 -9.71 -2.31
N VAL A 260 15.94 -10.65 -2.43
CA VAL A 260 16.20 -12.09 -2.33
C VAL A 260 17.12 -12.58 -3.44
N GLU A 261 16.92 -12.14 -4.69
CA GLU A 261 17.82 -12.51 -5.80
C GLU A 261 19.24 -11.99 -5.57
N LYS A 262 19.37 -10.76 -5.05
CA LYS A 262 20.66 -10.19 -4.68
C LYS A 262 21.33 -10.99 -3.56
N GLU A 263 20.59 -11.34 -2.51
CA GLU A 263 21.06 -12.19 -1.41
C GLU A 263 21.56 -13.55 -1.94
N LYS A 264 20.75 -14.25 -2.75
CA LYS A 264 21.11 -15.55 -3.34
C LYS A 264 22.39 -15.44 -4.17
N LYS A 265 22.53 -14.41 -4.99
CA LYS A 265 23.74 -14.15 -5.79
C LYS A 265 25.00 -13.93 -4.94
N GLU A 266 24.86 -13.33 -3.76
CA GLU A 266 25.98 -13.09 -2.84
C GLU A 266 26.36 -14.31 -1.99
N LYS A 267 25.40 -15.20 -1.70
CA LYS A 267 25.58 -16.36 -0.80
C LYS A 267 25.96 -17.64 -1.52
N LEU A 268 25.33 -17.94 -2.66
CA LEU A 268 25.53 -19.20 -3.39
C LEU A 268 27.00 -19.53 -3.70
N PRO A 269 27.85 -18.57 -4.14
CA PRO A 269 29.26 -18.88 -4.40
C PRO A 269 30.01 -19.35 -3.14
N LYS A 270 29.71 -18.73 -1.98
CA LYS A 270 30.34 -19.06 -0.69
C LYS A 270 29.86 -20.41 -0.19
N GLU A 271 28.57 -20.67 -0.30
CA GLU A 271 27.94 -21.94 0.07
C GLU A 271 28.53 -23.11 -0.74
N LEU A 272 28.78 -22.90 -2.05
CA LEU A 272 29.44 -23.89 -2.91
C LEU A 272 30.93 -24.10 -2.56
N GLU A 273 31.64 -23.07 -2.11
CA GLU A 273 33.02 -23.19 -1.64
C GLU A 273 33.10 -23.97 -0.32
N GLU A 274 32.19 -23.69 0.61
CA GLU A 274 32.03 -24.43 1.87
C GLU A 274 31.75 -25.92 1.61
N ASP A 275 30.84 -26.23 0.68
CA ASP A 275 30.52 -27.62 0.33
C ASP A 275 31.72 -28.36 -0.29
N LYS A 276 32.52 -27.66 -1.11
CA LYS A 276 33.77 -28.22 -1.67
C LYS A 276 34.78 -28.49 -0.57
N ALA A 277 35.02 -27.52 0.32
CA ALA A 277 35.96 -27.68 1.43
C ALA A 277 35.58 -28.87 2.33
N LYS A 278 34.29 -29.00 2.68
CA LYS A 278 33.78 -30.11 3.49
C LYS A 278 34.00 -31.47 2.81
N ARG A 279 33.75 -31.56 1.49
CA ARG A 279 34.02 -32.78 0.71
C ARG A 279 35.50 -33.12 0.60
N GLU A 280 36.39 -32.14 0.67
CA GLU A 280 37.84 -32.36 0.68
C GLU A 280 38.34 -32.82 2.06
N GLU A 281 37.75 -32.32 3.14
CA GLU A 281 38.03 -32.77 4.51
C GLU A 281 37.56 -34.20 4.74
N GLU A 282 36.37 -34.58 4.28
CA GLU A 282 35.84 -35.96 4.39
C GLU A 282 36.66 -37.00 3.60
N LYS A 283 37.50 -36.56 2.66
CA LYS A 283 38.39 -37.41 1.85
C LYS A 283 39.79 -37.60 2.46
N LYS A 284 40.13 -36.85 3.51
CA LYS A 284 41.42 -36.94 4.23
C LYS A 284 41.30 -37.87 5.43
#